data_AF-A0A4U6QND2-F1
#
_entry.id   AF-A0A4U6QND2-F1
#
_cell.length_a   1.000
_cell.length_b   1.000
_cell.length_c   1.000
_cell.angle_alpha   90.00
_cell.angle_beta   90.00
_cell.angle_gamma   90.00
#
_symmetry.space_group_name_H-M   'P 1'
#
loop_
_entity.id
_entity.type
_entity.pdbx_description
1 polymer ?
#
loop_
_entity_poly.entity_id
_entity_poly.type
_entity_poly.pdbx_seq_one_letter_code
_entity_poly.pdbx_strand_id
1 'polypeptide(L)'
;MDRPDPEGVSDPDTEEPTSRLAGAADPLLLAPLTSYDVATHGPEPAPDWLVTSLAARDVPLGGLKSGKEADVALLRRGVADGPDCLLAVKTYRSAEHRMFHRDSGYLQGRRVRRSRETRALARRSTFGRELLAGQWAAAEFAALTRSWELGVRVPYPVQLLGSEVMMQFVGTPDGAAAARLAAAGGGPEEMAALWDDLRGSLDRLAEAGYTHGDLSPYNVLVEPAGDGPRAVLIDLPQLVDVVANPQGRSFLDRDARTIAAFFTRRGVPVDPELLALRWWSLAQG
;
A
#
# COMPACT_ATOMS: atom_id res chain seq x y z
N MET A 1 7.82 39.55 -78.50
CA MET A 1 9.20 39.56 -77.98
C MET A 1 9.20 38.53 -76.88
N ASP A 2 9.79 37.40 -77.23
CA ASP A 2 9.67 36.09 -76.59
C ASP A 2 10.81 35.95 -75.57
N ARG A 3 10.49 35.63 -74.31
CA ARG A 3 11.45 35.11 -73.33
C ARG A 3 10.73 34.12 -72.40
N PRO A 4 11.26 32.90 -72.25
CA PRO A 4 10.61 31.81 -71.53
C PRO A 4 10.87 31.91 -70.02
N ASP A 5 9.91 31.46 -69.21
CA ASP A 5 10.15 31.07 -67.82
C ASP A 5 10.82 29.67 -67.79
N PRO A 6 11.89 29.47 -66.99
CA PRO A 6 12.59 28.20 -66.93
C PRO A 6 11.90 27.18 -66.03
N GLU A 7 12.08 25.93 -66.42
CA GLU A 7 11.58 24.69 -65.87
C GLU A 7 11.96 24.43 -64.41
N GLY A 8 11.21 23.51 -63.80
CA GLY A 8 11.27 23.15 -62.41
C GLY A 8 12.62 22.60 -61.95
N VAL A 9 12.98 23.01 -60.75
CA VAL A 9 13.97 22.33 -59.91
C VAL A 9 13.18 21.50 -58.90
N SER A 10 13.12 20.20 -59.15
CA SER A 10 12.72 19.19 -58.17
C SER A 10 13.81 19.10 -57.10
N ASP A 11 13.49 19.53 -55.88
CA ASP A 11 14.33 19.37 -54.71
C ASP A 11 14.24 17.91 -54.23
N PRO A 12 15.30 17.09 -54.32
CA PRO A 12 15.26 15.69 -53.93
C PRO A 12 15.80 15.54 -52.51
N ASP A 13 15.21 16.21 -51.52
CA ASP A 13 15.57 16.01 -50.10
C ASP A 13 14.41 16.39 -49.15
N THR A 14 13.18 16.00 -49.49
CA THR A 14 12.11 15.88 -48.49
C THR A 14 11.94 14.41 -48.12
N GLU A 15 12.95 13.82 -47.48
CA GLU A 15 12.73 12.63 -46.68
C GLU A 15 11.88 13.04 -45.47
N GLU A 16 10.57 12.79 -45.56
CA GLU A 16 9.75 12.61 -44.36
C GLU A 16 10.47 11.63 -43.43
N PRO A 17 10.58 11.91 -42.11
CA PRO A 17 11.14 10.93 -41.20
C PRO A 17 10.16 9.76 -41.11
N THR A 18 10.34 8.78 -41.99
CA THR A 18 9.65 7.50 -41.97
C THR A 18 9.78 6.92 -40.57
N SER A 19 8.62 6.66 -39.98
CA SER A 19 8.40 5.94 -38.73
C SER A 19 9.42 4.82 -38.50
N ARG A 20 10.44 5.10 -37.67
CA ARG A 20 11.24 4.07 -37.00
C ARG A 20 10.80 3.99 -35.54
N LEU A 21 9.67 3.32 -35.31
CA LEU A 21 9.43 2.61 -34.05
C LEU A 21 9.10 1.16 -34.41
N ALA A 22 10.16 0.43 -34.75
CA ALA A 22 10.14 -1.02 -34.83
C ALA A 22 9.94 -1.59 -33.42
N GLY A 23 8.75 -2.18 -33.20
CA GLY A 23 8.49 -3.37 -32.39
C GLY A 23 9.32 -3.59 -31.12
N ALA A 24 9.10 -2.78 -30.09
CA ALA A 24 9.23 -3.34 -28.74
C ALA A 24 8.05 -4.32 -28.57
N ALA A 25 8.34 -5.62 -28.45
CA ALA A 25 7.30 -6.59 -28.08
C ALA A 25 6.62 -6.11 -26.80
N ASP A 26 5.28 -6.18 -26.74
CA ASP A 26 4.52 -5.86 -25.53
C ASP A 26 5.17 -6.62 -24.34
N PRO A 27 5.67 -5.92 -23.31
CA PRO A 27 6.33 -6.55 -22.17
C PRO A 27 5.48 -7.64 -21.51
N LEU A 28 4.15 -7.56 -21.62
CA LEU A 28 3.25 -8.61 -21.16
C LEU A 28 3.53 -9.92 -21.87
N LEU A 29 3.77 -9.95 -23.19
CA LEU A 29 3.95 -11.21 -23.95
C LEU A 29 5.13 -12.06 -23.46
N LEU A 30 6.13 -11.44 -22.82
CA LEU A 30 7.32 -12.10 -22.30
C LEU A 30 7.28 -12.34 -20.78
N ALA A 31 6.33 -11.73 -20.07
CA ALA A 31 6.21 -11.82 -18.62
C ALA A 31 5.59 -13.16 -18.16
N PRO A 32 5.90 -13.63 -16.94
CA PRO A 32 5.26 -14.81 -16.38
C PRO A 32 3.74 -14.61 -16.24
N LEU A 33 2.99 -15.71 -16.31
CA LEU A 33 1.58 -15.70 -15.96
C LEU A 33 1.41 -15.25 -14.50
N THR A 34 0.27 -14.61 -14.24
CA THR A 34 -0.12 -14.24 -12.90
C THR A 34 -0.18 -15.46 -11.98
N SER A 35 0.20 -15.29 -10.72
CA SER A 35 0.06 -16.30 -9.67
C SER A 35 -1.32 -16.27 -9.00
N TYR A 36 -2.30 -15.58 -9.59
CA TYR A 36 -3.61 -15.38 -9.00
C TYR A 36 -4.32 -16.72 -8.70
N ASP A 37 -4.28 -17.72 -9.59
CA ASP A 37 -4.96 -19.01 -9.41
C ASP A 37 -4.52 -19.83 -8.18
N VAL A 38 -3.27 -19.68 -7.74
CA VAL A 38 -2.67 -20.45 -6.64
C VAL A 38 -2.55 -19.65 -5.33
N ALA A 39 -2.90 -18.37 -5.34
CA ALA A 39 -2.77 -17.50 -4.18
C ALA A 39 -4.05 -17.42 -3.34
N THR A 40 -3.91 -17.03 -2.07
CA THR A 40 -5.07 -16.64 -1.26
C THR A 40 -5.55 -15.26 -1.71
N HIS A 41 -6.85 -15.09 -1.94
CA HIS A 41 -7.43 -13.83 -2.44
C HIS A 41 -8.01 -12.94 -1.35
N GLY A 42 -8.13 -11.66 -1.68
CA GLY A 42 -8.81 -10.68 -0.84
C GLY A 42 -10.32 -10.89 -0.75
N PRO A 43 -11.02 -10.01 -0.02
CA PRO A 43 -12.48 -10.05 0.12
C PRO A 43 -13.23 -9.97 -1.22
N GLU A 44 -14.33 -10.71 -1.34
CA GLU A 44 -15.25 -10.58 -2.46
C GLU A 44 -16.38 -9.56 -2.17
N PRO A 45 -16.94 -8.90 -3.21
CA PRO A 45 -16.50 -8.95 -4.60
C PRO A 45 -15.19 -8.19 -4.82
N ALA A 46 -14.34 -8.72 -5.71
CA ALA A 46 -13.14 -8.02 -6.14
C ALA A 46 -13.51 -6.68 -6.82
N PRO A 47 -12.73 -5.61 -6.63
CA PRO A 47 -12.96 -4.35 -7.30
C PRO A 47 -12.86 -4.46 -8.83
N ASP A 48 -13.69 -3.73 -9.57
CA ASP A 48 -13.78 -3.79 -11.03
C ASP A 48 -12.47 -3.44 -11.77
N TRP A 49 -11.59 -2.67 -11.12
CA TRP A 49 -10.28 -2.32 -11.68
C TRP A 49 -9.29 -3.49 -11.64
N LEU A 50 -9.53 -4.54 -10.85
CA LEU A 50 -8.60 -5.63 -10.65
C LEU A 50 -8.69 -6.64 -11.80
N VAL A 51 -7.56 -6.86 -12.48
CA VAL A 51 -7.45 -7.93 -13.48
C VAL A 51 -7.27 -9.28 -12.77
N THR A 52 -8.32 -10.12 -12.80
CA THR A 52 -8.34 -11.47 -12.19
C THR A 52 -8.20 -12.61 -13.22
N SER A 53 -8.09 -12.29 -14.50
CA SER A 53 -7.94 -13.27 -15.58
C SER A 53 -6.70 -14.14 -15.38
N LEU A 54 -6.86 -15.46 -15.51
CA LEU A 54 -5.74 -16.41 -15.41
C LEU A 54 -4.79 -16.34 -16.61
N ALA A 55 -5.20 -15.67 -17.70
CA ALA A 55 -4.33 -15.38 -18.83
C ALA A 55 -3.49 -14.10 -18.63
N ALA A 56 -3.73 -13.36 -17.54
CA ALA A 56 -2.97 -12.15 -17.24
C ALA A 56 -1.52 -12.48 -16.89
N ARG A 57 -0.65 -11.49 -17.07
CA ARG A 57 0.78 -11.59 -16.85
C ARG A 57 1.27 -10.46 -15.97
N ASP A 58 2.29 -10.78 -15.19
CA ASP A 58 2.81 -9.92 -14.13
C ASP A 58 4.18 -9.36 -14.54
N VAL A 59 4.24 -8.06 -14.84
CA VAL A 59 5.44 -7.33 -15.28
C VAL A 59 5.95 -6.46 -14.12
N PRO A 60 7.12 -6.77 -13.53
CA PRO A 60 7.75 -5.89 -12.55
C PRO A 60 8.16 -4.56 -13.19
N LEU A 61 7.77 -3.45 -12.59
CA LEU A 61 8.09 -2.09 -13.07
C LEU A 61 9.21 -1.40 -12.27
N GLY A 62 9.63 -2.00 -11.14
CA GLY A 62 10.76 -1.51 -10.34
C GLY A 62 10.46 -1.39 -8.84
N GLY A 63 11.49 -1.10 -8.06
CA GLY A 63 11.37 -0.96 -6.61
C GLY A 63 10.77 0.39 -6.21
N LEU A 64 9.77 0.38 -5.33
CA LEU A 64 9.19 1.57 -4.69
C LEU A 64 9.88 1.91 -3.37
N LYS A 65 10.23 0.88 -2.59
CA LYS A 65 10.91 1.03 -1.30
C LYS A 65 11.70 -0.24 -1.00
N SER A 66 12.93 -0.08 -0.57
CA SER A 66 13.69 -1.17 0.03
C SER A 66 13.84 -0.95 1.53
N GLY A 67 13.72 -2.03 2.30
CA GLY A 67 13.78 -2.00 3.76
C GLY A 67 14.47 -3.23 4.32
N LYS A 68 14.86 -3.15 5.60
CA LYS A 68 15.50 -4.28 6.30
C LYS A 68 14.60 -5.51 6.42
N GLU A 69 13.28 -5.30 6.45
CA GLU A 69 12.29 -6.33 6.76
C GLU A 69 11.45 -6.74 5.55
N ALA A 70 11.27 -5.84 4.59
CA ALA A 70 10.53 -6.07 3.36
C ALA A 70 10.94 -5.06 2.29
N ASP A 71 10.77 -5.44 1.03
CA ASP A 71 10.78 -4.52 -0.08
C ASP A 71 9.37 -4.36 -0.62
N VAL A 72 9.14 -3.22 -1.25
CA VAL A 72 7.92 -2.93 -1.99
C VAL A 72 8.31 -2.61 -3.42
N ALA A 73 7.70 -3.30 -4.38
CA ALA A 73 7.90 -3.09 -5.81
C ALA A 73 6.57 -2.75 -6.49
N LEU A 74 6.64 -2.03 -7.61
CA LEU A 74 5.52 -1.78 -8.50
C LEU A 74 5.45 -2.92 -9.52
N LEU A 75 4.25 -3.41 -9.77
CA LEU A 75 3.96 -4.46 -10.74
C LEU A 75 2.76 -4.04 -11.59
N ARG A 76 2.84 -4.32 -12.89
CA ARG A 76 1.69 -4.24 -13.80
C ARG A 76 1.17 -5.64 -14.03
N ARG A 77 -0.12 -5.85 -13.80
CA ARG A 77 -0.83 -7.05 -14.18
C ARG A 77 -1.74 -6.73 -15.35
N GLY A 78 -1.65 -7.48 -16.44
CA GLY A 78 -2.52 -7.25 -17.59
C GLY A 78 -2.63 -8.43 -18.53
N VAL A 79 -3.62 -8.37 -19.42
CA VAL A 79 -3.72 -9.26 -20.58
C VAL A 79 -3.17 -8.49 -21.78
N ALA A 80 -2.41 -9.14 -22.66
CA ALA A 80 -1.92 -8.50 -23.89
C ALA A 80 -3.10 -7.94 -24.70
N ASP A 81 -2.99 -6.69 -25.16
CA ASP A 81 -4.06 -5.93 -25.83
C ASP A 81 -5.38 -5.82 -25.03
N GLY A 82 -5.33 -6.02 -23.71
CA GLY A 82 -6.49 -6.06 -22.82
C GLY A 82 -6.36 -5.10 -21.63
N PRO A 83 -7.23 -5.26 -20.61
CA PRO A 83 -7.15 -4.45 -19.40
C PRO A 83 -5.88 -4.76 -18.61
N ASP A 84 -5.37 -3.74 -17.92
CA ASP A 84 -4.28 -3.85 -16.96
C ASP A 84 -4.60 -3.12 -15.65
N CYS A 85 -3.81 -3.41 -14.63
CA CYS A 85 -3.84 -2.71 -13.35
C CYS A 85 -2.45 -2.63 -12.73
N LEU A 86 -2.23 -1.62 -11.90
CA LEU A 86 -1.01 -1.46 -11.11
C LEU A 86 -1.20 -2.00 -9.70
N LEU A 87 -0.22 -2.79 -9.26
CA LEU A 87 -0.18 -3.45 -7.96
C LEU A 87 1.11 -3.08 -7.23
N ALA A 88 1.01 -2.94 -5.90
CA ALA A 88 2.16 -2.91 -5.03
C ALA A 88 2.43 -4.32 -4.48
N VAL A 89 3.64 -4.83 -4.67
CA VAL A 89 4.07 -6.13 -4.15
C VAL A 89 5.01 -5.90 -2.98
N LYS A 90 4.60 -6.34 -1.79
CA LYS A 90 5.42 -6.30 -0.58
C LYS A 90 5.96 -7.69 -0.28
N THR A 91 7.26 -7.86 -0.44
CA THR A 91 7.97 -9.13 -0.22
C THR A 91 8.71 -9.08 1.11
N TYR A 92 8.29 -9.92 2.05
CA TYR A 92 8.92 -10.01 3.37
C TYR A 92 10.23 -10.78 3.32
N ARG A 93 11.26 -10.22 3.95
CA ARG A 93 12.57 -10.84 4.07
C ARG A 93 12.67 -11.70 5.32
N SER A 94 13.41 -12.78 5.16
CA SER A 94 13.83 -13.68 6.22
C SER A 94 14.95 -13.00 7.05
N ALA A 95 14.63 -12.35 8.17
CA ALA A 95 15.63 -11.59 8.94
C ALA A 95 16.19 -12.39 10.14
N GLU A 96 17.52 -12.56 10.16
CA GLU A 96 18.33 -13.01 11.31
C GLU A 96 18.42 -11.96 12.43
N HIS A 97 18.04 -10.70 12.14
CA HIS A 97 18.13 -9.57 13.07
C HIS A 97 16.76 -8.94 13.39
N ARG A 98 15.76 -9.78 13.69
CA ARG A 98 14.51 -9.35 14.34
C ARG A 98 14.68 -9.15 15.85
N MET A 99 15.60 -8.28 16.24
CA MET A 99 15.60 -7.72 17.59
C MET A 99 15.72 -6.21 17.43
N PHE A 100 14.77 -5.48 17.99
CA PHE A 100 14.72 -4.02 18.10
C PHE A 100 14.22 -3.27 16.86
N HIS A 101 12.89 -3.17 16.74
CA HIS A 101 12.14 -1.91 16.92
C HIS A 101 10.67 -2.10 16.51
N ARG A 102 9.80 -2.34 17.50
CA ARG A 102 8.44 -1.78 17.67
C ARG A 102 7.73 -2.59 18.75
N ASP A 103 7.62 -1.97 19.93
CA ASP A 103 6.76 -2.40 21.03
C ASP A 103 5.32 -2.31 20.56
N SER A 104 4.77 -3.39 19.99
CA SER A 104 3.34 -3.60 19.88
C SER A 104 2.95 -4.79 20.76
N GLY A 105 2.21 -4.50 21.83
CA GLY A 105 1.85 -5.44 22.89
C GLY A 105 1.01 -6.64 22.45
N TYR A 106 0.51 -6.66 21.21
CA TYR A 106 -0.40 -7.69 20.68
C TYR A 106 0.17 -9.11 20.87
N LEU A 107 1.49 -9.23 20.77
CA LEU A 107 2.11 -10.53 20.88
C LEU A 107 2.63 -10.83 22.29
N GLN A 108 2.94 -9.89 23.19
CA GLN A 108 3.76 -10.17 24.39
C GLN A 108 3.28 -11.36 25.24
N GLY A 109 1.96 -11.52 25.46
CA GLY A 109 1.41 -12.64 26.25
C GLY A 109 1.60 -14.03 25.63
N ARG A 110 1.56 -14.15 24.29
CA ARG A 110 1.81 -15.40 23.54
C ARG A 110 3.23 -15.50 22.95
N ARG A 111 3.94 -14.37 22.80
CA ARG A 111 5.30 -14.23 22.23
C ARG A 111 6.36 -14.73 23.18
N VAL A 112 6.24 -14.65 24.50
CA VAL A 112 7.40 -15.04 25.33
C VAL A 112 7.72 -16.54 25.16
N ARG A 113 6.69 -17.39 25.10
CA ARG A 113 6.84 -18.83 24.79
C ARG A 113 7.18 -19.08 23.32
N ARG A 114 6.40 -18.55 22.37
CA ARG A 114 6.66 -18.76 20.94
C ARG A 114 7.93 -18.07 20.43
N SER A 115 8.38 -16.94 20.97
CA SER A 115 9.59 -16.24 20.50
C SER A 115 10.89 -17.00 20.77
N ARG A 116 10.93 -17.89 21.77
CA ARG A 116 12.09 -18.76 22.00
C ARG A 116 12.12 -19.87 20.96
N GLU A 117 10.98 -20.50 20.70
CA GLU A 117 10.79 -21.55 19.68
C GLU A 117 10.97 -21.00 18.25
N THR A 118 10.36 -19.85 17.95
CA THR A 118 10.49 -19.08 16.72
C THR A 118 11.93 -18.63 16.48
N ARG A 119 12.66 -18.18 17.51
CA ARG A 119 14.09 -17.87 17.39
C ARG A 119 14.95 -19.12 17.18
N ALA A 120 14.58 -20.24 17.80
CA ALA A 120 15.24 -21.51 17.56
C ALA A 120 14.99 -22.02 16.12
N LEU A 121 13.77 -21.84 15.59
CA LEU A 121 13.42 -22.19 14.22
C LEU A 121 14.11 -21.30 13.18
N ALA A 122 14.13 -19.98 13.41
CA ALA A 122 14.80 -19.00 12.55
C ALA A 122 16.31 -19.22 12.43
N ARG A 123 16.95 -19.68 13.52
CA ARG A 123 18.39 -19.93 13.57
C ARG A 123 18.81 -21.28 12.99
N ARG A 124 17.86 -22.20 12.73
CA ARG A 124 18.18 -23.61 12.41
C ARG A 124 18.07 -23.96 10.93
N SER A 125 17.34 -23.23 10.08
CA SER A 125 17.24 -23.54 8.65
C SER A 125 16.70 -22.40 7.79
N THR A 126 17.04 -22.42 6.49
CA THR A 126 16.44 -21.54 5.46
C THR A 126 14.91 -21.62 5.47
N PHE A 127 14.37 -22.84 5.54
CA PHE A 127 12.94 -23.12 5.70
C PHE A 127 12.31 -22.41 6.91
N GLY A 128 13.00 -22.42 8.07
CA GLY A 128 12.52 -21.74 9.26
C GLY A 128 12.45 -20.22 9.10
N ARG A 129 13.32 -19.62 8.28
CA ARG A 129 13.27 -18.19 7.99
C ARG A 129 12.15 -17.84 7.00
N GLU A 130 11.95 -18.67 5.96
CA GLU A 130 10.85 -18.53 4.99
C GLU A 130 9.48 -18.63 5.66
N LEU A 131 9.28 -19.62 6.55
CA LEU A 131 8.04 -19.77 7.31
C LEU A 131 7.71 -18.50 8.11
N LEU A 132 8.73 -17.87 8.69
CA LEU A 132 8.53 -16.66 9.48
C LEU A 132 8.24 -15.44 8.62
N ALA A 133 8.85 -15.33 7.44
CA ALA A 133 8.50 -14.29 6.47
C ALA A 133 7.03 -14.46 6.02
N GLY A 134 6.60 -15.70 5.75
CA GLY A 134 5.22 -16.01 5.40
C GLY A 134 4.21 -15.68 6.51
N GLN A 135 4.57 -15.86 7.78
CA GLN A 135 3.71 -15.45 8.90
C GLN A 135 3.48 -13.94 8.97
N TRP A 136 4.49 -13.13 8.62
CA TRP A 136 4.32 -11.68 8.56
C TRP A 136 3.46 -11.25 7.39
N ALA A 137 3.68 -11.83 6.21
CA ALA A 137 2.86 -11.60 5.04
C ALA A 137 1.39 -11.96 5.32
N ALA A 138 1.14 -13.11 5.93
CA ALA A 138 -0.21 -13.54 6.32
C ALA A 138 -0.86 -12.59 7.34
N ALA A 139 -0.11 -12.10 8.33
CA ALA A 139 -0.62 -11.15 9.31
C ALA A 139 -0.99 -9.80 8.68
N GLU A 140 -0.17 -9.28 7.77
CA GLU A 140 -0.50 -8.04 7.05
C GLU A 140 -1.70 -8.23 6.12
N PHE A 141 -1.74 -9.33 5.38
CA PHE A 141 -2.87 -9.64 4.51
C PHE A 141 -4.19 -9.72 5.29
N ALA A 142 -4.19 -10.38 6.44
CA ALA A 142 -5.35 -10.45 7.32
C ALA A 142 -5.76 -9.08 7.87
N ALA A 143 -4.80 -8.24 8.25
CA ALA A 143 -5.07 -6.88 8.74
C ALA A 143 -5.66 -5.97 7.64
N LEU A 144 -5.12 -6.04 6.41
CA LEU A 144 -5.66 -5.32 5.26
C LEU A 144 -7.07 -5.79 4.92
N THR A 145 -7.27 -7.11 4.86
CA THR A 145 -8.58 -7.74 4.58
C THR A 145 -9.62 -7.26 5.57
N ARG A 146 -9.31 -7.37 6.87
CA ARG A 146 -10.23 -6.94 7.93
C ARG A 146 -10.52 -5.44 7.87
N SER A 147 -9.51 -4.62 7.64
CA SER A 147 -9.69 -3.16 7.58
C SER A 147 -10.55 -2.77 6.38
N TRP A 148 -10.32 -3.39 5.21
CA TRP A 148 -11.10 -3.15 4.01
C TRP A 148 -12.57 -3.56 4.20
N GLU A 149 -12.85 -4.71 4.81
CA GLU A 149 -14.22 -5.16 5.12
C GLU A 149 -14.96 -4.22 6.08
N LEU A 150 -14.24 -3.53 6.97
CA LEU A 150 -14.81 -2.49 7.84
C LEU A 150 -15.08 -1.17 7.09
N GLY A 151 -14.73 -1.10 5.81
CA GLY A 151 -14.78 0.11 4.98
C GLY A 151 -13.75 1.16 5.40
N VAL A 152 -12.66 0.74 6.05
CA VAL A 152 -11.49 1.59 6.30
C VAL A 152 -10.75 1.74 4.99
N ARG A 153 -10.31 2.96 4.66
CA ARG A 153 -9.55 3.18 3.43
C ARG A 153 -8.12 2.69 3.60
N VAL A 154 -7.89 1.48 3.08
CA VAL A 154 -6.58 0.81 2.96
C VAL A 154 -6.40 0.33 1.52
N PRO A 155 -5.16 0.02 1.08
CA PRO A 155 -4.97 -0.68 -0.19
C PRO A 155 -5.75 -1.98 -0.18
N TYR A 156 -6.56 -2.22 -1.21
CA TYR A 156 -7.26 -3.49 -1.34
C TYR A 156 -6.24 -4.65 -1.38
N PRO A 157 -6.35 -5.67 -0.50
CA PRO A 157 -5.44 -6.81 -0.49
C PRO A 157 -5.78 -7.73 -1.66
N VAL A 158 -4.97 -7.73 -2.72
CA VAL A 158 -5.26 -8.51 -3.93
C VAL A 158 -5.03 -9.99 -3.70
N GLN A 159 -3.83 -10.34 -3.23
CA GLN A 159 -3.48 -11.73 -2.97
C GLN A 159 -2.30 -11.89 -2.01
N LEU A 160 -2.21 -13.08 -1.40
CA LEU A 160 -1.12 -13.54 -0.57
C LEU A 160 -0.55 -14.84 -1.15
N LEU A 161 0.77 -14.88 -1.38
CA LEU A 161 1.49 -16.08 -1.78
C LEU A 161 2.83 -16.16 -1.05
N GLY A 162 3.01 -17.19 -0.21
CA GLY A 162 4.24 -17.36 0.57
C GLY A 162 4.52 -16.15 1.48
N SER A 163 5.62 -15.44 1.23
CA SER A 163 6.01 -14.23 1.94
C SER A 163 5.68 -12.92 1.21
N GLU A 164 4.84 -12.99 0.17
CA GLU A 164 4.49 -11.85 -0.67
C GLU A 164 3.02 -11.47 -0.49
N VAL A 165 2.79 -10.19 -0.24
CA VAL A 165 1.47 -9.57 -0.23
C VAL A 165 1.39 -8.65 -1.44
N MET A 166 0.46 -8.94 -2.36
CA MET A 166 0.10 -8.02 -3.43
C MET A 166 -1.15 -7.24 -3.03
N MET A 167 -1.13 -5.94 -3.24
CA MET A 167 -2.23 -5.03 -2.89
C MET A 167 -2.38 -3.94 -3.94
N GLN A 168 -3.50 -3.22 -3.89
CA GLN A 168 -3.73 -2.03 -4.71
C GLN A 168 -2.51 -1.10 -4.65
N PHE A 169 -2.05 -0.66 -5.82
CA PHE A 169 -1.13 0.46 -5.88
C PHE A 169 -1.90 1.77 -5.66
N VAL A 170 -1.50 2.53 -4.64
CA VAL A 170 -2.08 3.84 -4.35
C VAL A 170 -1.18 4.91 -4.97
N GLY A 171 -1.67 5.51 -6.05
CA GLY A 171 -0.88 6.41 -6.87
C GLY A 171 -1.60 6.73 -8.17
N THR A 172 -0.87 7.32 -9.11
CA THR A 172 -1.38 7.69 -10.41
C THR A 172 -1.24 6.55 -11.43
N PRO A 173 -2.05 6.52 -12.50
CA PRO A 173 -2.03 5.44 -13.50
C PRO A 173 -0.70 5.28 -14.25
N ASP A 174 0.15 6.32 -14.27
CA ASP A 174 1.49 6.29 -14.85
C ASP A 174 2.55 5.65 -13.92
N GLY A 175 2.15 5.21 -12.72
CA GLY A 175 3.03 4.54 -11.76
C GLY A 175 3.70 5.46 -10.75
N ALA A 176 3.31 6.74 -10.68
CA ALA A 176 3.78 7.62 -9.62
C ALA A 176 3.06 7.32 -8.30
N ALA A 177 3.82 6.98 -7.25
CA ALA A 177 3.25 6.63 -5.95
C ALA A 177 2.64 7.86 -5.27
N ALA A 178 1.52 7.66 -4.57
CA ALA A 178 0.90 8.70 -3.76
C ALA A 178 1.88 9.23 -2.69
N ALA A 179 1.81 10.53 -2.44
CA ALA A 179 2.64 11.16 -1.41
C ALA A 179 2.21 10.67 -0.02
N ARG A 180 3.15 10.54 0.90
CA ARG A 180 2.82 10.38 2.33
C ARG A 180 2.22 11.68 2.86
N LEU A 181 1.29 11.59 3.81
CA LEU A 181 0.72 12.74 4.51
C LEU A 181 1.81 13.64 5.11
N ALA A 182 2.89 13.05 5.63
CA ALA A 182 4.07 13.78 6.12
C ALA A 182 4.66 14.76 5.09
N ALA A 183 4.65 14.37 3.81
CA ALA A 183 5.16 15.14 2.68
C ALA A 183 4.06 15.85 1.88
N ALA A 184 2.78 15.66 2.25
CA ALA A 184 1.67 16.31 1.58
C ALA A 184 1.76 17.82 1.81
N GLY A 185 1.73 18.58 0.71
CA GLY A 185 1.52 20.02 0.74
C GLY A 185 0.06 20.37 1.00
N GLY A 186 -0.23 21.66 0.96
CA GLY A 186 -1.61 22.16 0.97
C GLY A 186 -1.92 23.14 2.08
N GLY A 187 -2.97 23.94 1.86
CA GLY A 187 -3.46 24.94 2.80
C GLY A 187 -4.29 24.34 3.94
N PRO A 188 -4.68 25.15 4.94
CA PRO A 188 -5.50 24.69 6.07
C PRO A 188 -6.82 24.03 5.65
N GLU A 189 -7.46 24.50 4.59
CA GLU A 189 -8.71 23.94 4.06
C GLU A 189 -8.53 22.52 3.51
N GLU A 190 -7.49 22.31 2.69
CA GLU A 190 -7.15 20.98 2.16
C GLU A 190 -6.75 20.01 3.28
N MET A 191 -6.04 20.51 4.30
CA MET A 191 -5.71 19.70 5.48
C MET A 191 -6.93 19.36 6.33
N ALA A 192 -7.91 20.26 6.42
CA ALA A 192 -9.17 19.99 7.10
C ALA A 192 -9.99 18.91 6.37
N ALA A 193 -10.07 18.98 5.04
CA ALA A 193 -10.72 17.95 4.23
C ALA A 193 -10.04 16.58 4.37
N LEU A 194 -8.69 16.56 4.33
CA LEU A 194 -7.91 15.34 4.58
C LEU A 194 -8.10 14.79 6.00
N TRP A 195 -8.21 15.67 6.99
CA TRP A 195 -8.48 15.25 8.36
C TRP A 195 -9.84 14.58 8.48
N ASP A 196 -10.88 15.16 7.91
CA ASP A 196 -12.23 14.59 7.96
C ASP A 196 -12.30 13.24 7.25
N ASP A 197 -11.66 13.10 6.09
CA ASP A 197 -11.58 11.81 5.38
C ASP A 197 -10.80 10.75 6.17
N LEU A 198 -9.62 11.11 6.73
CA LEU A 198 -8.82 10.20 7.55
C LEU A 198 -9.57 9.80 8.83
N ARG A 199 -10.20 10.76 9.50
CA ARG A 199 -10.95 10.52 10.75
C ARG A 199 -12.08 9.52 10.53
N GLY A 200 -12.76 9.55 9.38
CA GLY A 200 -13.77 8.54 9.04
C GLY A 200 -13.22 7.11 9.06
N SER A 201 -12.01 6.90 8.52
CA SER A 201 -11.34 5.59 8.57
C SER A 201 -10.87 5.20 9.98
N LEU A 202 -10.38 6.16 10.76
CA LEU A 202 -9.92 5.92 12.13
C LEU A 202 -11.07 5.65 13.11
N ASP A 203 -12.20 6.35 12.95
CA ASP A 203 -13.42 6.10 13.74
C ASP A 203 -13.94 4.69 13.47
N ARG A 204 -13.98 4.22 12.22
CA ARG A 204 -14.37 2.83 11.86
C ARG A 204 -13.46 1.77 12.48
N LEU A 205 -12.15 2.03 12.52
CA LEU A 205 -11.22 1.13 13.22
C LEU A 205 -11.54 1.06 14.71
N ALA A 206 -11.75 2.22 15.34
CA ALA A 206 -12.08 2.32 16.75
C ALA A 206 -13.42 1.62 17.07
N GLU A 207 -14.47 1.85 16.28
CA GLU A 207 -15.76 1.16 16.39
C GLU A 207 -15.64 -0.38 16.32
N ALA A 208 -14.68 -0.87 15.53
CA ALA A 208 -14.39 -2.29 15.44
C ALA A 208 -13.50 -2.82 16.59
N GLY A 209 -13.18 -1.99 17.58
CA GLY A 209 -12.33 -2.34 18.72
C GLY A 209 -10.83 -2.29 18.43
N TYR A 210 -10.41 -1.63 17.36
CA TYR A 210 -9.01 -1.59 16.91
C TYR A 210 -8.40 -0.18 16.93
N THR A 211 -7.09 -0.12 17.10
CA THR A 211 -6.27 1.04 16.76
C THR A 211 -5.15 0.61 15.84
N HIS A 212 -4.60 1.53 15.06
CA HIS A 212 -3.52 1.22 14.12
C HIS A 212 -2.27 0.66 14.81
N GLY A 213 -1.98 1.11 16.03
CA GLY A 213 -0.85 0.68 16.84
C GLY A 213 0.47 1.35 16.50
N ASP A 214 0.56 2.05 15.37
CA ASP A 214 1.73 2.81 14.90
C ASP A 214 1.34 3.95 13.97
N LEU A 215 0.22 4.63 14.28
CA LEU A 215 -0.29 5.69 13.43
C LEU A 215 0.68 6.87 13.41
N SER A 216 1.10 7.25 12.22
CA SER A 216 1.89 8.45 11.99
C SER A 216 1.61 9.02 10.60
N PRO A 217 1.96 10.28 10.32
CA PRO A 217 1.83 10.87 8.98
C PRO A 217 2.65 10.15 7.91
N TYR A 218 3.58 9.26 8.28
CA TYR A 218 4.34 8.45 7.35
C TYR A 218 3.61 7.17 6.91
N ASN A 219 2.58 6.77 7.66
CA ASN A 219 1.74 5.58 7.43
C ASN A 219 0.37 5.94 6.85
N VAL A 220 0.24 7.16 6.33
CA VAL A 220 -0.93 7.63 5.58
C VAL A 220 -0.46 8.10 4.22
N LEU A 221 -1.06 7.58 3.15
CA LEU A 221 -0.89 8.09 1.78
C LEU A 221 -2.03 9.07 1.46
N VAL A 222 -1.71 10.08 0.66
CA VAL A 222 -2.68 11.04 0.13
C VAL A 222 -2.86 10.71 -1.35
N GLU A 223 -3.93 9.99 -1.64
CA GLU A 223 -4.33 9.66 -3.01
C GLU A 223 -4.98 10.89 -3.64
N PRO A 224 -4.49 11.35 -4.80
CA PRO A 224 -5.20 12.35 -5.60
C PRO A 224 -6.46 11.71 -6.17
N ALA A 225 -7.64 12.21 -5.79
CA ALA A 225 -8.90 11.81 -6.40
C ALA A 225 -9.65 13.02 -6.96
N GLY A 226 -10.46 12.78 -8.00
CA GLY A 226 -11.18 13.83 -8.72
C GLY A 226 -12.28 14.52 -7.89
N ASP A 227 -12.68 13.91 -6.77
CA ASP A 227 -13.68 14.41 -5.82
C ASP A 227 -13.08 14.97 -4.52
N GLY A 228 -11.75 15.00 -4.41
CA GLY A 228 -11.03 15.51 -3.24
C GLY A 228 -9.87 14.61 -2.81
N PRO A 229 -9.04 15.06 -1.86
CA PRO A 229 -7.92 14.25 -1.40
C PRO A 229 -8.40 13.09 -0.51
N ARG A 230 -7.87 11.88 -0.75
CA ARG A 230 -8.23 10.68 0.01
C ARG A 230 -7.06 10.21 0.86
N ALA A 231 -7.29 10.02 2.14
CA ALA A 231 -6.33 9.49 3.09
C ALA A 231 -6.42 7.96 3.13
N VAL A 232 -5.34 7.29 2.75
CA VAL A 232 -5.24 5.83 2.70
C VAL A 232 -4.25 5.35 3.76
N LEU A 233 -4.71 4.53 4.71
CA LEU A 233 -3.87 3.93 5.75
C LEU A 233 -3.01 2.81 5.16
N ILE A 234 -1.72 2.76 5.53
CA ILE A 234 -0.77 1.72 5.11
C ILE A 234 0.05 1.21 6.31
N ASP A 235 0.76 0.10 6.11
CA ASP A 235 1.58 -0.53 7.17
C ASP A 235 0.73 -0.92 8.41
N LEU A 236 -0.32 -1.72 8.17
CA LEU A 236 -1.25 -2.21 9.19
C LEU A 236 -0.91 -3.56 9.89
N PRO A 237 0.29 -4.20 9.79
CA PRO A 237 0.50 -5.46 10.53
C PRO A 237 0.45 -5.28 12.06
N GLN A 238 0.34 -4.04 12.54
CA GLN A 238 0.23 -3.69 13.96
C GLN A 238 -1.19 -3.40 14.41
N LEU A 239 -2.24 -3.72 13.65
CA LEU A 239 -3.62 -3.54 14.10
C LEU A 239 -3.80 -4.12 15.52
N VAL A 240 -4.00 -3.24 16.50
CA VAL A 240 -4.06 -3.61 17.91
C VAL A 240 -5.52 -3.71 18.31
N ASP A 241 -5.94 -4.88 18.76
CA ASP A 241 -7.17 -5.04 19.52
C ASP A 241 -7.05 -4.28 20.84
N VAL A 242 -7.82 -3.19 20.95
CA VAL A 242 -7.73 -2.22 22.04
C VAL A 242 -8.27 -2.81 23.36
N VAL A 243 -9.19 -3.76 23.26
CA VAL A 243 -9.88 -4.37 24.40
C VAL A 243 -9.11 -5.59 24.90
N ALA A 244 -8.66 -6.45 24.00
CA ALA A 244 -7.98 -7.70 24.34
C ALA A 244 -6.49 -7.50 24.71
N ASN A 245 -5.86 -6.41 24.25
CA ASN A 245 -4.46 -6.12 24.55
C ASN A 245 -4.33 -5.32 25.86
N PRO A 246 -3.56 -5.79 26.86
CA PRO A 246 -3.31 -5.04 28.10
C PRO A 246 -2.71 -3.64 27.88
N GLN A 247 -2.02 -3.43 26.76
CA GLN A 247 -1.45 -2.15 26.35
C GLN A 247 -2.32 -1.42 25.30
N GLY A 248 -3.49 -1.96 24.94
CA GLY A 248 -4.36 -1.45 23.88
C GLY A 248 -4.68 0.04 24.03
N ARG A 249 -5.07 0.45 25.24
CA ARG A 249 -5.31 1.86 25.56
C ARG A 249 -4.09 2.76 25.30
N SER A 250 -2.90 2.30 25.69
CA SER A 250 -1.68 3.09 25.49
C SER A 250 -1.33 3.25 24.01
N PHE A 251 -1.62 2.26 23.17
CA PHE A 251 -1.46 2.39 21.70
C PHE A 251 -2.43 3.40 21.12
N LEU A 252 -3.70 3.32 21.53
CA LEU A 252 -4.74 4.23 21.07
C LEU A 252 -4.41 5.69 21.45
N ASP A 253 -4.02 5.93 22.70
CA ASP A 253 -3.63 7.27 23.17
C ASP A 253 -2.41 7.81 22.39
N ARG A 254 -1.45 6.94 22.04
CA ARG A 254 -0.27 7.30 21.25
C ARG A 254 -0.62 7.66 19.82
N ASP A 255 -1.48 6.87 19.19
CA ASP A 255 -1.95 7.10 17.83
C ASP A 255 -2.70 8.44 17.75
N ALA A 256 -3.62 8.68 18.68
CA ALA A 256 -4.40 9.91 18.77
C ALA A 256 -3.49 11.13 18.93
N ARG A 257 -2.54 11.07 19.87
CA ARG A 257 -1.57 12.15 20.10
C ARG A 257 -0.73 12.46 18.87
N THR A 258 -0.26 11.42 18.19
CA THR A 258 0.67 11.57 17.07
C THR A 258 -0.01 12.22 15.87
N ILE A 259 -1.22 11.76 15.53
CA ILE A 259 -1.95 12.29 14.37
C ILE A 259 -2.55 13.66 14.65
N ALA A 260 -3.12 13.90 15.85
CA ALA A 260 -3.65 15.20 16.24
C ALA A 260 -2.56 16.27 16.24
N ALA A 261 -1.38 15.96 16.79
CA ALA A 261 -0.25 16.89 16.79
C ALA A 261 0.19 17.25 15.37
N PHE A 262 0.11 16.32 14.40
CA PHE A 262 0.42 16.62 13.01
C PHE A 262 -0.59 17.61 12.41
N PHE A 263 -1.89 17.35 12.51
CA PHE A 263 -2.92 18.21 11.94
C PHE A 263 -2.99 19.58 12.61
N THR A 264 -2.80 19.66 13.93
CA THR A 264 -2.72 20.93 14.66
C THR A 264 -1.57 21.80 14.17
N ARG A 265 -0.39 21.22 13.88
CA ARG A 265 0.73 21.98 13.25
C ARG A 265 0.44 22.43 11.82
N ARG A 266 -0.52 21.79 11.14
CA ARG A 266 -0.97 22.15 9.79
C ARG A 266 -2.17 23.12 9.78
N GLY A 267 -2.55 23.65 10.94
CA GLY A 267 -3.64 24.63 11.06
C GLY A 267 -5.04 24.03 11.25
N VAL A 268 -5.14 22.71 11.46
CA VAL A 268 -6.40 22.02 11.75
C VAL A 268 -6.43 21.70 13.25
N PRO A 269 -7.22 22.41 14.07
CA PRO A 269 -7.20 22.23 15.52
C PRO A 269 -7.78 20.86 15.89
N VAL A 270 -6.93 19.95 16.36
CA VAL A 270 -7.31 18.63 16.86
C VAL A 270 -6.77 18.46 18.28
N ASP A 271 -7.68 18.24 19.23
CA ASP A 271 -7.35 17.95 20.62
C ASP A 271 -7.06 16.44 20.78
N PRO A 272 -5.83 16.05 21.18
CA PRO A 272 -5.45 14.65 21.25
C PRO A 272 -6.15 13.89 22.37
N GLU A 273 -6.47 14.53 23.50
CA GLU A 273 -7.18 13.91 24.62
C GLU A 273 -8.64 13.62 24.25
N LEU A 274 -9.33 14.58 23.62
CA LEU A 274 -10.71 14.38 23.13
C LEU A 274 -10.77 13.32 22.04
N LEU A 275 -9.79 13.29 21.14
CA LEU A 275 -9.70 12.26 20.10
C LEU A 275 -9.51 10.87 20.71
N ALA A 276 -8.60 10.73 21.68
CA ALA A 276 -8.38 9.46 22.36
C ALA A 276 -9.63 9.01 23.15
N LEU A 277 -10.32 9.93 23.83
CA LEU A 277 -11.57 9.62 24.52
C LEU A 277 -12.67 9.16 23.56
N ARG A 278 -12.79 9.83 22.40
CA ARG A 278 -13.73 9.43 21.34
C ARG A 278 -13.46 8.01 20.87
N TRP A 279 -12.23 7.71 20.45
CA TRP A 279 -11.86 6.38 19.98
C TRP A 279 -12.02 5.31 21.06
N TRP A 280 -11.66 5.62 22.30
CA TRP A 280 -11.88 4.71 23.41
C TRP A 280 -13.37 4.41 23.62
N SER A 281 -14.23 5.43 23.55
CA SER A 281 -15.69 5.25 23.64
C SER A 281 -16.21 4.37 22.50
N LEU A 282 -15.82 4.65 21.26
CA LEU A 282 -16.23 3.85 20.10
C LEU A 282 -15.82 2.38 20.25
N ALA A 283 -14.62 2.13 20.80
CA ALA A 283 -14.10 0.78 21.01
C ALA A 283 -14.81 -0.03 22.10
N GLN A 284 -15.60 0.60 22.96
CA GLN A 284 -16.37 -0.09 24.01
C GLN A 284 -17.81 -0.42 23.61
N GLY A 285 -18.30 0.15 22.50
CA GLY A 285 -19.73 0.12 22.11
C GLY A 285 -20.59 1.05 22.96
#